data_AF-A0A3N2MIJ9-F1
#
_entry.id   AF-A0A3N2MIJ9-F1
#
_cell.length_a   1.000
_cell.length_b   1.000
_cell.length_c   1.000
_cell.angle_alpha   90.00
_cell.angle_beta   90.00
_cell.angle_gamma   90.00
#
_symmetry.space_group_name_H-M   'P 1'
#
loop_
_entity.id
_entity.type
_entity.pdbx_description
1 polymer ?
#
loop_
_entity_poly.entity_id
_entity_poly.type
_entity_poly.pdbx_seq_one_letter_code
_entity_poly.pdbx_strand_id
1 'polypeptide(L)'
;MKVLFLCVNYNSYSHLVTFLNTIDQSLDAIGNQNVNVSICIGDASDMKRSIEYIPENFELFSFPIDNLGYFGGVNWLVNKIGKKYINEQDLVIISNVDLTISSDFFSQLSSIYLKYNKYAWIAPQIYSNAENRDKNPKILIRPSLNKMKALKLMYRFPVIHRLYEKTLYKRKKLRPKFSAIEIYAGHGAFIILTKEFFEKGGKIEYPIFLFGEEQYLAEEIQRIGMKVIYEPSLKIMDEEHASTGKMKRGSYYEYNYQAIKYILDTYYE
;
A
#
# COMPACT_ATOMS: atom_id res chain seq x y z
N MET A 1 -8.80 -19.66 -2.81
CA MET A 1 -8.27 -18.31 -3.07
C MET A 1 -6.78 -18.32 -2.79
N LYS A 2 -5.95 -17.86 -3.72
CA LYS A 2 -4.49 -17.72 -3.54
C LYS A 2 -4.12 -16.26 -3.32
N VAL A 3 -3.44 -15.95 -2.23
CA VAL A 3 -3.09 -14.59 -1.83
C VAL A 3 -1.58 -14.48 -1.64
N LEU A 4 -0.96 -13.54 -2.34
CA LEU A 4 0.46 -13.23 -2.18
C LEU A 4 0.62 -11.88 -1.48
N PHE A 5 1.30 -11.86 -0.34
CA PHE A 5 1.76 -10.62 0.29
C PHE A 5 3.17 -10.26 -0.20
N LEU A 6 3.36 -9.00 -0.57
CA LEU A 6 4.62 -8.38 -0.90
C LEU A 6 4.89 -7.29 0.13
N CYS A 7 5.89 -7.49 0.96
CA CYS A 7 6.21 -6.59 2.07
C CYS A 7 7.65 -6.14 1.99
N VAL A 8 7.91 -4.89 2.35
CA VAL A 8 9.26 -4.37 2.52
C VAL A 8 9.48 -4.07 3.99
N ASN A 9 10.47 -4.71 4.59
CA ASN A 9 10.88 -4.44 5.96
C ASN A 9 12.06 -3.46 5.96
N TYR A 10 11.95 -2.39 6.73
CA TYR A 10 13.04 -1.44 6.95
C TYR A 10 13.17 -1.14 8.44
N ASN A 11 14.09 -1.85 9.11
CA ASN A 11 14.38 -1.70 10.54
C ASN A 11 13.15 -1.90 11.46
N SER A 12 12.17 -2.73 11.06
CA SER A 12 10.85 -2.85 11.73
C SER A 12 10.52 -4.29 12.16
N TYR A 13 11.51 -5.07 12.57
CA TYR A 13 11.34 -6.50 12.88
C TYR A 13 10.26 -6.81 13.91
N SER A 14 10.11 -6.01 14.96
CA SER A 14 9.06 -6.23 15.97
C SER A 14 7.67 -6.08 15.37
N HIS A 15 7.46 -5.04 14.56
CA HIS A 15 6.20 -4.81 13.86
C HIS A 15 5.93 -5.90 12.85
N LEU A 16 6.96 -6.32 12.11
CA LEU A 16 6.87 -7.44 11.18
C LEU A 16 6.41 -8.72 11.87
N VAL A 17 6.98 -9.09 13.02
CA VAL A 17 6.55 -10.28 13.76
C VAL A 17 5.09 -10.15 14.21
N THR A 18 4.67 -9.00 14.72
CA THR A 18 3.27 -8.75 15.08
C THR A 18 2.34 -8.90 13.88
N PHE A 19 2.71 -8.31 12.73
CA PHE A 19 1.93 -8.39 11.50
C PHE A 19 1.77 -9.83 11.03
N LEU A 20 2.87 -10.60 10.95
CA LEU A 20 2.87 -12.02 10.60
C LEU A 20 1.97 -12.83 11.54
N ASN A 21 2.06 -12.59 12.85
CA ASN A 21 1.22 -13.22 13.84
C ASN A 21 -0.28 -12.93 13.62
N THR A 22 -0.67 -11.71 13.28
CA THR A 22 -2.09 -11.40 12.98
C THR A 22 -2.59 -12.08 11.71
N ILE A 23 -1.71 -12.31 10.72
CA ILE A 23 -2.04 -13.09 9.52
C ILE A 23 -2.30 -14.54 9.88
N ASP A 24 -1.42 -15.16 10.67
CA ASP A 24 -1.55 -16.54 11.10
C ASP A 24 -2.83 -16.76 11.92
N GLN A 25 -3.09 -15.88 12.88
CA GLN A 25 -4.32 -15.91 13.69
C GLN A 25 -5.59 -15.76 12.84
N SER A 26 -5.56 -14.93 11.80
CA SER A 26 -6.72 -14.78 10.91
C SER A 26 -6.92 -16.01 10.03
N LEU A 27 -5.85 -16.70 9.62
CA LEU A 27 -5.93 -17.95 8.87
C LEU A 27 -6.41 -19.12 9.74
N ASP A 28 -5.94 -19.22 10.98
CA ASP A 28 -6.45 -20.20 11.93
C ASP A 28 -7.96 -20.02 12.17
N ALA A 29 -8.42 -18.78 12.33
CA ALA A 29 -9.83 -18.45 12.58
C ALA A 29 -10.80 -18.86 11.46
N ILE A 30 -10.35 -18.97 10.20
CA ILE A 30 -11.20 -19.42 9.09
C ILE A 30 -11.21 -20.96 8.94
N GLY A 31 -10.32 -21.68 9.63
CA GLY A 31 -10.21 -23.13 9.61
C GLY A 31 -10.01 -23.71 8.20
N ASN A 32 -10.79 -24.74 7.85
CA ASN A 32 -10.64 -25.50 6.59
C ASN A 32 -11.10 -24.75 5.32
N GLN A 33 -11.23 -23.43 5.33
CA GLN A 33 -11.49 -22.68 4.10
C GLN A 33 -10.25 -22.70 3.21
N ASN A 34 -10.44 -22.94 1.90
CA ASN A 34 -9.35 -23.01 0.93
C ASN A 34 -8.76 -21.61 0.62
N VAL A 35 -8.03 -21.03 1.56
CA VAL A 35 -7.20 -19.83 1.37
C VAL A 35 -5.74 -20.26 1.49
N ASN A 36 -4.98 -20.11 0.41
CA ASN A 36 -3.54 -20.35 0.41
C ASN A 36 -2.85 -18.99 0.42
N VAL A 37 -1.98 -18.76 1.41
CA VAL A 37 -1.26 -17.50 1.58
C VAL A 37 0.23 -17.76 1.48
N SER A 38 0.91 -16.92 0.71
CA SER A 38 2.37 -16.83 0.69
C SER A 38 2.77 -15.37 0.97
N ILE A 39 3.79 -15.18 1.79
CA ILE A 39 4.31 -13.86 2.16
C ILE A 39 5.76 -13.77 1.72
N CYS A 40 6.07 -12.75 0.93
CA CYS A 40 7.43 -12.45 0.50
C CYS A 40 7.89 -11.11 1.08
N ILE A 41 9.00 -11.15 1.81
CA ILE A 41 9.57 -9.99 2.50
C ILE A 41 10.89 -9.63 1.83
N GLY A 42 11.00 -8.37 1.40
CA GLY A 42 12.26 -7.73 1.06
C GLY A 42 12.81 -7.03 2.30
N ASP A 43 13.86 -7.58 2.91
CA ASP A 43 14.53 -6.96 4.05
C ASP A 43 15.56 -5.92 3.58
N ALA A 44 15.09 -4.67 3.54
CA ALA A 44 15.85 -3.48 3.16
C ALA A 44 16.54 -2.81 4.36
N SER A 45 16.51 -3.43 5.54
CA SER A 45 17.11 -2.91 6.77
C SER A 45 18.61 -2.63 6.63
N ASP A 46 19.09 -1.62 7.35
CA ASP A 46 20.51 -1.26 7.37
C ASP A 46 21.35 -2.41 7.96
N MET A 47 20.81 -3.02 9.02
CA MET A 47 21.33 -4.26 9.60
C MET A 47 20.30 -5.38 9.42
N LYS A 48 20.65 -6.33 8.57
CA LYS A 48 19.83 -7.52 8.27
C LYS A 48 19.89 -8.50 9.44
N ARG A 49 18.74 -9.03 9.83
CA ARG A 49 18.58 -9.99 10.93
C ARG A 49 17.69 -11.14 10.45
N SER A 50 17.87 -12.30 11.05
CA SER A 50 16.92 -13.39 10.88
C SER A 50 15.54 -12.97 11.40
N ILE A 51 14.49 -13.29 10.62
CA ILE A 51 13.12 -13.19 11.11
C ILE A 51 12.88 -14.44 11.95
N GLU A 52 12.83 -14.27 13.27
CA GLU A 52 12.57 -15.36 14.23
C GLU A 52 11.06 -15.62 14.36
N TYR A 53 10.42 -15.92 13.23
CA TYR A 53 9.00 -16.26 13.16
C TYR A 53 8.80 -17.48 12.26
N ILE A 54 8.07 -18.47 12.76
CA ILE A 54 7.77 -19.71 12.04
C ILE A 54 6.25 -19.72 11.83
N PRO A 55 5.76 -19.56 10.60
CA PRO A 55 4.32 -19.56 10.33
C PRO A 55 3.72 -20.96 10.44
N GLU A 56 2.48 -21.05 10.92
CA GLU A 56 1.73 -22.31 10.95
C GLU A 56 0.84 -22.47 9.71
N ASN A 57 0.25 -21.38 9.21
CA ASN A 57 -0.81 -21.43 8.21
C ASN A 57 -0.45 -20.82 6.85
N PHE A 58 0.79 -20.38 6.64
CA PHE A 58 1.23 -19.77 5.38
C PHE A 58 2.70 -20.02 5.04
N GLU A 59 3.07 -19.80 3.78
CA GLU A 59 4.47 -19.87 3.35
C GLU A 59 5.17 -18.52 3.54
N LEU A 60 6.35 -18.52 4.17
CA LEU A 60 7.14 -17.31 4.42
C LEU A 60 8.46 -17.35 3.66
N PHE A 61 8.68 -16.34 2.83
CA PHE A 61 9.93 -16.12 2.11
C PHE A 61 10.52 -14.78 2.51
N SER A 62 11.81 -14.76 2.84
CA SER A 62 12.54 -13.53 3.17
C SER A 62 13.79 -13.42 2.33
N PHE A 63 14.02 -12.23 1.79
CA PHE A 63 15.14 -11.94 0.93
C PHE A 63 15.87 -10.69 1.45
N PRO A 64 17.17 -10.78 1.73
CA PRO A 64 17.96 -9.58 1.98
C PRO A 64 18.05 -8.78 0.69
N ILE A 65 17.71 -7.49 0.75
CA ILE A 65 17.78 -6.59 -0.40
C ILE A 65 18.51 -5.29 -0.04
N ASP A 66 18.95 -4.57 -1.08
CA ASP A 66 19.37 -3.19 -0.92
C ASP A 66 18.16 -2.30 -0.61
N ASN A 67 18.40 -1.16 0.04
CA ASN A 67 17.34 -0.19 0.27
C ASN A 67 17.01 0.52 -1.05
N LEU A 68 16.03 -0.02 -1.75
CA LEU A 68 15.46 0.52 -3.00
C LEU A 68 14.23 1.40 -2.73
N GLY A 69 13.92 1.68 -1.47
CA GLY A 69 12.69 2.32 -1.07
C GLY A 69 11.50 1.37 -1.12
N TYR A 70 10.28 1.90 -1.01
CA TYR A 70 9.09 1.06 -0.78
C TYR A 70 8.69 0.29 -2.05
N PHE A 71 8.19 0.98 -3.07
CA PHE A 71 7.79 0.32 -4.32
C PHE A 71 8.98 -0.23 -5.12
N GLY A 72 10.18 0.32 -4.94
CA GLY A 72 11.41 -0.26 -5.50
C GLY A 72 11.71 -1.66 -4.92
N GLY A 73 11.57 -1.83 -3.59
CA GLY A 73 11.67 -3.14 -2.95
C GLY A 73 10.57 -4.11 -3.38
N VAL A 74 9.33 -3.61 -3.53
CA VAL A 74 8.21 -4.41 -4.05
C VAL A 74 8.47 -4.88 -5.48
N ASN A 75 8.94 -3.99 -6.36
CA ASN A 75 9.31 -4.34 -7.73
C ASN A 75 10.45 -5.38 -7.76
N TRP A 76 11.43 -5.27 -6.88
CA TRP A 76 12.47 -6.30 -6.74
C TRP A 76 11.88 -7.68 -6.40
N LEU A 77 10.95 -7.74 -5.45
CA LEU A 77 10.25 -8.98 -5.09
C LEU A 77 9.45 -9.54 -6.26
N VAL A 78 8.72 -8.69 -6.97
CA VAL A 78 7.96 -9.07 -8.17
C VAL A 78 8.85 -9.75 -9.21
N ASN A 79 10.04 -9.18 -9.45
CA ASN A 79 11.01 -9.76 -10.37
C ASN A 79 11.66 -11.03 -9.84
N LYS A 80 11.92 -11.10 -8.53
CA LYS A 80 12.52 -12.27 -7.86
C LYS A 80 11.61 -13.50 -7.90
N ILE A 81 10.32 -13.32 -7.62
CA ILE A 81 9.30 -14.37 -7.59
C ILE A 81 8.85 -14.74 -9.01
N GLY A 82 8.82 -13.74 -9.90
CA GLY A 82 8.54 -13.92 -11.31
C GLY A 82 7.07 -13.74 -11.67
N LYS A 83 6.83 -13.16 -12.86
CA LYS A 83 5.49 -12.81 -13.37
C LYS A 83 4.54 -14.00 -13.46
N LYS A 84 5.06 -15.20 -13.76
CA LYS A 84 4.24 -16.42 -13.85
C LYS A 84 3.55 -16.72 -12.51
N TYR A 85 4.30 -16.71 -11.42
CA TYR A 85 3.77 -17.00 -10.09
C TYR A 85 2.78 -15.93 -9.63
N ILE A 86 3.04 -14.66 -9.96
CA ILE A 86 2.10 -13.55 -9.69
C ILE A 86 0.77 -13.74 -10.41
N ASN A 87 0.80 -14.13 -11.68
CA ASN A 87 -0.42 -14.33 -12.48
C ASN A 87 -1.25 -15.55 -12.02
N GLU A 88 -0.67 -16.43 -11.21
CA GLU A 88 -1.38 -17.55 -10.58
C GLU A 88 -2.12 -17.15 -9.30
N GLN A 89 -1.91 -15.93 -8.79
CA GLN A 89 -2.57 -15.42 -7.59
C GLN A 89 -3.94 -14.83 -7.91
N ASP A 90 -4.91 -15.03 -7.01
CA ASP A 90 -6.20 -14.34 -7.06
C ASP A 90 -6.05 -12.89 -6.62
N LEU A 91 -5.21 -12.68 -5.60
CA LEU A 91 -4.93 -11.38 -5.00
C LEU A 91 -3.43 -11.23 -4.73
N VAL A 92 -2.90 -10.04 -5.02
CA VAL A 92 -1.55 -9.62 -4.61
C VAL A 92 -1.70 -8.41 -3.68
N ILE A 93 -1.26 -8.57 -2.44
CA ILE A 93 -1.34 -7.56 -1.40
C ILE A 93 0.03 -6.92 -1.21
N ILE A 94 0.12 -5.62 -1.39
CA ILE A 94 1.32 -4.84 -1.03
C ILE A 94 1.03 -4.18 0.31
N SER A 95 1.84 -4.47 1.32
CA SER A 95 1.58 -3.98 2.67
C SER A 95 2.85 -3.47 3.35
N ASN A 96 2.68 -2.39 4.10
CA ASN A 96 3.60 -2.09 5.19
C ASN A 96 3.52 -3.19 6.25
N VAL A 97 4.60 -3.32 7.04
CA VAL A 97 4.72 -4.32 8.10
C VAL A 97 4.31 -3.81 9.48
N ASP A 98 3.89 -2.54 9.60
CA ASP A 98 3.43 -1.89 10.83
C ASP A 98 1.90 -1.78 10.94
N LEU A 99 1.22 -2.67 10.23
CA LEU A 99 -0.23 -2.79 10.23
C LEU A 99 -0.63 -4.08 10.93
N THR A 100 -1.87 -4.14 11.40
CA THR A 100 -2.49 -5.35 11.93
C THR A 100 -3.84 -5.59 11.27
N ILE A 101 -4.20 -6.86 11.12
CA ILE A 101 -5.48 -7.28 10.53
C ILE A 101 -6.37 -7.94 11.59
N SER A 102 -7.69 -7.92 11.38
CA SER A 102 -8.64 -8.60 12.26
C SER A 102 -8.62 -10.12 12.04
N SER A 103 -9.06 -10.90 13.03
CA SER A 103 -9.13 -12.36 12.93
C SER A 103 -10.09 -12.83 11.81
N ASP A 104 -11.12 -12.05 11.49
CA ASP A 104 -12.07 -12.35 10.42
C ASP A 104 -11.62 -11.84 9.03
N PHE A 105 -10.41 -11.27 8.91
CA PHE A 105 -9.92 -10.64 7.68
C PHE A 105 -10.02 -11.56 6.45
N PHE A 106 -9.51 -12.79 6.50
CA PHE A 106 -9.53 -13.68 5.31
C PHE A 106 -10.93 -14.18 4.94
N SER A 107 -11.82 -14.32 5.92
CA SER A 107 -13.24 -14.65 5.67
C SER A 107 -13.94 -13.51 4.93
N GLN A 108 -13.71 -12.27 5.39
CA GLN A 108 -14.22 -11.08 4.72
C GLN A 108 -13.59 -10.89 3.33
N LEU A 109 -12.27 -11.07 3.23
CA LEU A 109 -11.52 -10.91 1.98
C LEU A 109 -12.04 -11.85 0.89
N SER A 110 -12.32 -13.11 1.22
CA SER A 110 -12.89 -14.07 0.29
C SER A 110 -14.24 -13.61 -0.28
N SER A 111 -15.12 -13.11 0.60
CA SER A 111 -16.44 -12.58 0.20
C SER A 111 -16.32 -11.31 -0.65
N ILE A 112 -15.39 -10.43 -0.30
CA ILE A 112 -15.10 -9.17 -1.00
C ILE A 112 -14.50 -9.44 -2.37
N TYR A 113 -13.59 -10.40 -2.49
CA TYR A 113 -13.00 -10.79 -3.76
C TYR A 113 -14.08 -11.26 -4.75
N LEU A 114 -14.99 -12.14 -4.33
CA LEU A 114 -16.10 -12.59 -5.18
C LEU A 114 -16.99 -11.43 -5.65
N LYS A 115 -17.16 -10.40 -4.82
CA LYS A 115 -17.97 -9.23 -5.15
C LYS A 115 -17.26 -8.22 -6.06
N TYR A 116 -15.94 -8.10 -5.94
CA TYR A 116 -15.18 -6.99 -6.52
C TYR A 116 -13.97 -7.42 -7.37
N ASN A 117 -13.87 -8.69 -7.77
CA ASN A 117 -12.80 -9.19 -8.64
C ASN A 117 -12.64 -8.40 -9.96
N LYS A 118 -13.70 -7.76 -10.46
CA LYS A 118 -13.67 -6.88 -11.65
C LYS A 118 -12.90 -5.56 -11.47
N TYR A 119 -12.62 -5.14 -10.24
CA TYR A 119 -11.83 -3.94 -9.96
C TYR A 119 -10.35 -4.30 -9.93
N ALA A 120 -9.47 -3.37 -10.29
CA ALA A 120 -8.03 -3.62 -10.24
C ALA A 120 -7.49 -3.59 -8.81
N TRP A 121 -8.03 -2.68 -7.99
CA TRP A 121 -7.56 -2.43 -6.63
C TRP A 121 -8.75 -2.30 -5.68
N ILE A 122 -8.77 -3.13 -4.65
CA ILE A 122 -9.68 -3.03 -3.50
C ILE A 122 -8.95 -2.29 -2.38
N ALA A 123 -9.41 -1.09 -2.02
CA ALA A 123 -8.86 -0.30 -0.93
C ALA A 123 -9.68 -0.57 0.34
N PRO A 124 -9.10 -1.22 1.38
CA PRO A 124 -9.80 -1.45 2.64
C PRO A 124 -9.93 -0.15 3.46
N GLN A 125 -10.69 -0.20 4.54
CA GLN A 125 -10.53 0.76 5.63
C GLN A 125 -9.14 0.58 6.26
N ILE A 126 -8.42 1.69 6.45
CA ILE A 126 -7.15 1.73 7.19
C ILE A 126 -7.33 2.71 8.34
N TYR A 127 -7.67 2.19 9.51
CA TYR A 127 -7.95 3.00 10.68
C TYR A 127 -6.66 3.32 11.43
N SER A 128 -6.32 4.61 11.51
CA SER A 128 -5.21 5.08 12.35
C SER A 128 -5.73 5.46 13.72
N ASN A 129 -5.21 4.80 14.75
CA ASN A 129 -5.51 5.11 16.15
C ASN A 129 -4.98 6.49 16.55
N ALA A 130 -3.81 6.87 16.03
CA ALA A 130 -3.18 8.15 16.33
C ALA A 130 -3.95 9.34 15.72
N GLU A 131 -4.47 9.18 14.50
CA GLU A 131 -5.28 10.22 13.85
C GLU A 131 -6.79 10.10 14.17
N ASN A 132 -7.18 9.03 14.88
CA ASN A 132 -8.56 8.68 15.20
C ASN A 132 -9.52 8.76 13.99
N ARG A 133 -9.07 8.24 12.84
CA ARG A 133 -9.81 8.29 11.57
C ARG A 133 -9.38 7.21 10.59
N ASP A 134 -10.25 6.94 9.64
CA ASP A 134 -9.91 6.16 8.44
C ASP A 134 -9.05 7.00 7.49
N LYS A 135 -7.92 6.42 7.06
CA LYS A 135 -7.02 6.98 6.04
C LYS A 135 -7.61 6.83 4.64
N ASN A 136 -8.52 5.86 4.43
CA ASN A 136 -9.33 5.71 3.23
C ASN A 136 -10.77 6.23 3.40
N PRO A 137 -11.48 6.54 2.30
CA PRO A 137 -10.95 6.68 0.95
C PRO A 137 -9.98 7.88 0.86
N LYS A 138 -8.75 7.66 0.35
CA LYS A 138 -7.69 8.68 0.38
C LYS A 138 -7.92 9.77 -0.67
N ILE A 139 -8.08 9.36 -1.92
CA ILE A 139 -8.25 10.24 -3.09
C ILE A 139 -9.49 9.81 -3.88
N LEU A 140 -10.53 10.64 -3.85
CA LEU A 140 -11.80 10.34 -4.54
C LEU A 140 -11.72 10.60 -6.05
N ILE A 141 -11.08 11.70 -6.46
CA ILE A 141 -11.04 12.16 -7.85
C ILE A 141 -9.59 12.43 -8.26
N ARG A 142 -9.26 12.11 -9.52
CA ARG A 142 -7.95 12.40 -10.13
C ARG A 142 -7.58 13.87 -9.91
N PRO A 143 -6.42 14.18 -9.30
CA PRO A 143 -5.95 15.56 -9.18
C PRO A 143 -5.88 16.25 -10.54
N SER A 144 -6.24 17.53 -10.62
CA SER A 144 -6.09 18.28 -11.89
C SER A 144 -4.62 18.62 -12.16
N LEU A 145 -4.29 18.87 -13.43
CA LEU A 145 -2.96 19.33 -13.85
C LEU A 145 -2.47 20.53 -13.02
N ASN A 146 -3.34 21.54 -12.82
CA ASN A 146 -3.00 22.72 -12.04
C ASN A 146 -2.73 22.41 -10.57
N LYS A 147 -3.51 21.49 -9.97
CA LYS A 147 -3.27 21.03 -8.60
C LYS A 147 -1.92 20.31 -8.48
N MET A 148 -1.60 19.46 -9.44
CA MET A 148 -0.31 18.75 -9.48
C MET A 148 0.87 19.72 -9.67
N LYS A 149 0.75 20.71 -10.58
CA LYS A 149 1.76 21.78 -10.76
C LYS A 149 1.95 22.60 -9.48
N ALA A 150 0.86 22.95 -8.78
CA ALA A 150 0.93 23.65 -7.49
C ALA A 150 1.64 22.81 -6.43
N LEU A 151 1.32 21.51 -6.31
CA LEU A 151 2.00 20.60 -5.38
C LEU A 151 3.51 20.48 -5.70
N LYS A 152 3.88 20.36 -6.98
CA LYS A 152 5.28 20.36 -7.42
C LYS A 152 6.01 21.61 -6.95
N LEU A 153 5.39 22.78 -7.10
CA LEU A 153 5.96 24.05 -6.65
C LEU A 153 6.10 24.10 -5.12
N MET A 154 5.10 23.61 -4.38
CA MET A 154 5.12 23.55 -2.91
C MET A 154 6.25 22.68 -2.38
N TYR A 155 6.48 21.51 -2.98
CA TYR A 155 7.57 20.62 -2.57
C TYR A 155 8.94 21.14 -3.01
N ARG A 156 9.04 21.85 -4.14
CA ARG A 156 10.25 22.55 -4.56
C ARG A 156 10.65 23.68 -3.60
N PHE A 157 9.68 24.37 -3.02
CA PHE A 157 9.91 25.51 -2.13
C PHE A 157 9.29 25.28 -0.73
N PRO A 158 10.02 24.65 0.21
CA PRO A 158 9.52 24.30 1.54
C PRO A 158 8.96 25.47 2.37
N VAL A 159 9.31 26.72 2.04
CA VAL A 159 8.73 27.93 2.68
C VAL A 159 7.22 28.02 2.41
N ILE A 160 6.79 27.73 1.17
CA ILE A 160 5.38 27.82 0.75
C ILE A 160 4.57 26.71 1.42
N HIS A 161 5.11 25.48 1.44
CA HIS A 161 4.48 24.37 2.15
C HIS A 161 4.30 24.65 3.65
N ARG A 162 5.31 25.26 4.31
CA ARG A 162 5.23 25.65 5.73
C ARG A 162 4.10 26.63 6.02
N LEU A 163 3.87 27.60 5.14
CA LEU A 163 2.77 28.56 5.28
C LEU A 163 1.41 27.88 5.09
N TYR A 164 1.32 26.92 4.17
CA TYR A 164 0.12 26.11 3.96
C TYR A 164 -0.20 25.19 5.15
N GLU A 165 0.80 24.48 5.69
CA GLU A 165 0.62 23.61 6.88
C GLU A 165 0.11 24.38 8.10
N LYS A 166 0.64 25.58 8.34
CA LYS A 166 0.26 26.37 9.51
C LYS A 166 -1.14 26.98 9.41
N THR A 167 -1.73 27.08 8.22
CA THR A 167 -2.98 27.82 7.98
C THR A 167 -4.15 26.90 7.61
N LEU A 168 -3.99 26.09 6.56
CA LEU A 168 -5.08 25.32 5.95
C LEU A 168 -5.10 23.85 6.36
N TYR A 169 -3.94 23.27 6.71
CA TYR A 169 -3.86 21.86 7.13
C TYR A 169 -4.63 21.58 8.42
N LYS A 170 -4.64 22.52 9.37
CA LYS A 170 -5.42 22.45 10.61
C LYS A 170 -6.94 22.52 10.42
N ARG A 171 -7.42 22.81 9.20
CA ARG A 171 -8.85 22.86 8.87
C ARG A 171 -9.38 21.57 8.27
N LYS A 172 -8.61 20.48 8.27
CA LYS A 172 -9.10 19.16 7.87
C LYS A 172 -10.25 18.75 8.80
N LYS A 173 -11.48 18.93 8.32
CA LYS A 173 -12.70 18.43 8.97
C LYS A 173 -12.64 16.90 9.06
N LEU A 174 -13.34 16.36 10.05
CA LEU A 174 -13.70 14.94 10.08
C LEU A 174 -14.30 14.56 8.72
N ARG A 175 -13.71 13.54 8.09
CA ARG A 175 -14.25 13.01 6.83
C ARG A 175 -15.56 12.27 7.14
N PRO A 176 -16.59 12.38 6.29
CA PRO A 176 -17.79 11.58 6.46
C PRO A 176 -17.43 10.08 6.37
N LYS A 177 -18.21 9.24 7.05
CA LYS A 177 -18.12 7.79 6.83
C LYS A 177 -18.66 7.48 5.44
N PHE A 178 -17.87 6.77 4.64
CA PHE A 178 -18.26 6.36 3.30
C PHE A 178 -18.70 4.89 3.33
N SER A 179 -19.73 4.56 2.55
CA SER A 179 -19.99 3.19 2.13
C SER A 179 -19.02 2.79 1.01
N ALA A 180 -19.10 1.54 0.54
CA ALA A 180 -18.33 1.13 -0.63
C ALA A 180 -18.59 2.06 -1.83
N ILE A 181 -17.53 2.57 -2.45
CA ILE A 181 -17.60 3.57 -3.52
C ILE A 181 -16.36 3.49 -4.41
N GLU A 182 -16.52 3.73 -5.71
CA GLU A 182 -15.38 3.88 -6.62
C GLU A 182 -14.56 5.12 -6.24
N ILE A 183 -13.24 4.99 -6.23
CA ILE A 183 -12.33 6.07 -5.90
C ILE A 183 -11.21 6.16 -6.93
N TYR A 184 -10.47 7.27 -6.92
CA TYR A 184 -9.29 7.41 -7.75
C TYR A 184 -8.13 6.56 -7.21
N ALA A 185 -7.81 6.67 -5.91
CA ALA A 185 -6.72 5.92 -5.29
C ALA A 185 -6.97 5.66 -3.80
N GLY A 186 -6.65 4.45 -3.35
CA GLY A 186 -6.55 4.10 -1.93
C GLY A 186 -5.27 4.63 -1.30
N HIS A 187 -5.06 4.34 -0.02
CA HIS A 187 -3.82 4.60 0.70
C HIS A 187 -2.79 3.50 0.44
N GLY A 188 -1.52 3.85 0.24
CA GLY A 188 -0.46 2.93 -0.16
C GLY A 188 0.07 2.00 0.94
N ALA A 189 -0.48 2.11 2.15
CA ALA A 189 -0.03 1.32 3.29
C ALA A 189 -0.53 -0.14 3.19
N PHE A 190 -1.71 -0.33 2.57
CA PHE A 190 -2.29 -1.65 2.32
C PHE A 190 -3.05 -1.61 0.99
N ILE A 191 -2.51 -2.28 -0.02
CA ILE A 191 -2.99 -2.29 -1.40
C ILE A 191 -3.38 -3.71 -1.75
N ILE A 192 -4.62 -3.96 -2.14
CA ILE A 192 -5.09 -5.28 -2.58
C ILE A 192 -5.32 -5.22 -4.09
N LEU A 193 -4.38 -5.75 -4.86
CA LEU A 193 -4.49 -5.87 -6.32
C LEU A 193 -5.16 -7.19 -6.68
N THR A 194 -6.12 -7.15 -7.58
CA THR A 194 -6.81 -8.35 -8.07
C THR A 194 -6.04 -8.97 -9.23
N LYS A 195 -6.34 -10.23 -9.53
CA LYS A 195 -5.87 -10.91 -10.73
C LYS A 195 -6.10 -10.11 -12.02
N GLU A 196 -7.26 -9.46 -12.14
CA GLU A 196 -7.62 -8.65 -13.32
C GLU A 196 -6.64 -7.49 -13.56
N PHE A 197 -6.06 -6.88 -12.51
CA PHE A 197 -5.03 -5.85 -12.67
C PHE A 197 -3.85 -6.39 -13.50
N PHE A 198 -3.37 -7.60 -13.21
CA PHE A 198 -2.25 -8.19 -13.91
C PHE A 198 -2.64 -8.71 -15.30
N GLU A 199 -3.81 -9.34 -15.43
CA GLU A 199 -4.31 -9.83 -16.72
C GLU A 199 -4.53 -8.71 -17.75
N LYS A 200 -4.91 -7.50 -17.28
CA LYS A 200 -5.05 -6.30 -18.11
C LYS A 200 -3.73 -5.55 -18.36
N GLY A 201 -2.60 -6.08 -17.91
CA GLY A 201 -1.27 -5.50 -18.15
C GLY A 201 -0.89 -4.37 -17.19
N GLY A 202 -1.41 -4.41 -15.96
CA GLY A 202 -0.96 -3.57 -14.85
C GLY A 202 0.50 -3.84 -14.47
N LYS A 203 1.19 -2.80 -13.99
CA LYS A 203 2.63 -2.84 -13.69
C LYS A 203 2.95 -2.27 -12.33
N ILE A 204 3.84 -2.92 -11.60
CA ILE A 204 4.40 -2.45 -10.33
C ILE A 204 5.87 -2.07 -10.58
N GLU A 205 6.08 -1.06 -11.41
CA GLU A 205 7.41 -0.63 -11.90
C GLU A 205 7.62 0.87 -11.59
N TYR A 206 7.37 1.27 -10.34
CA TYR A 206 7.52 2.68 -9.93
C TYR A 206 8.97 2.98 -9.55
N PRO A 207 9.65 3.93 -10.24
CA PRO A 207 11.09 4.13 -10.10
C PRO A 207 11.49 5.08 -8.96
N ILE A 208 10.53 5.73 -8.31
CA ILE A 208 10.83 6.72 -7.27
C ILE A 208 11.00 6.03 -5.92
N PHE A 209 12.06 6.42 -5.20
CA PHE A 209 12.46 5.80 -3.94
C PHE A 209 11.33 5.79 -2.90
N LEU A 210 10.66 6.93 -2.66
CA LEU A 210 9.56 7.04 -1.70
C LEU A 210 8.48 8.00 -2.20
N PHE A 211 7.25 7.74 -1.77
CA PHE A 211 6.03 8.53 -2.02
C PHE A 211 5.53 8.52 -3.47
N GLY A 212 4.23 8.79 -3.63
CA GLY A 212 3.57 8.91 -4.93
C GLY A 212 3.11 7.58 -5.52
N GLU A 213 3.34 6.47 -4.82
CA GLU A 213 2.94 5.13 -5.22
C GLU A 213 1.43 5.00 -5.46
N GLU A 214 0.60 5.71 -4.68
CA GLU A 214 -0.85 5.62 -4.85
C GLU A 214 -1.31 6.31 -6.13
N GLN A 215 -0.66 7.43 -6.47
CA GLN A 215 -0.95 8.16 -7.69
C GLN A 215 -0.44 7.38 -8.89
N TYR A 216 0.79 6.85 -8.83
CA TYR A 216 1.34 5.97 -9.87
C TYR A 216 0.39 4.81 -10.16
N LEU A 217 -0.01 4.08 -9.12
CA LEU A 217 -0.85 2.90 -9.29
C LEU A 217 -2.24 3.26 -9.83
N ALA A 218 -2.82 4.38 -9.39
CA ALA A 218 -4.09 4.87 -9.92
C ALA A 218 -4.02 5.27 -11.40
N GLU A 219 -2.92 5.91 -11.84
CA GLU A 219 -2.71 6.24 -13.25
C GLU A 219 -2.50 4.96 -14.08
N GLU A 220 -1.72 3.98 -13.59
CA GLU A 220 -1.57 2.69 -14.27
C GLU A 220 -2.89 1.93 -14.39
N ILE A 221 -3.73 1.96 -13.35
CA ILE A 221 -5.07 1.36 -13.35
C ILE A 221 -5.98 2.03 -14.38
N GLN A 222 -5.92 3.36 -14.51
CA GLN A 222 -6.69 4.07 -15.54
C GLN A 222 -6.18 3.78 -16.95
N ARG A 223 -4.85 3.69 -17.13
CA ARG A 223 -4.22 3.36 -18.41
C ARG A 223 -4.72 2.01 -18.95
N ILE A 224 -4.97 1.05 -18.08
CA ILE A 224 -5.51 -0.28 -18.44
C ILE A 224 -7.05 -0.33 -18.42
N GLY A 225 -7.73 0.81 -18.29
CA GLY A 225 -9.20 0.91 -18.34
C GLY A 225 -9.92 0.31 -17.14
N MET A 226 -9.23 0.15 -16.00
CA MET A 226 -9.77 -0.43 -14.79
C MET A 226 -10.04 0.63 -13.72
N LYS A 227 -10.58 0.19 -12.57
CA LYS A 227 -11.01 1.08 -11.49
C LYS A 227 -10.57 0.59 -10.11
N VAL A 228 -10.61 1.51 -9.14
CA VAL A 228 -10.36 1.26 -7.72
C VAL A 228 -11.68 1.33 -6.96
N ILE A 229 -11.92 0.36 -6.06
CA ILE A 229 -13.09 0.34 -5.17
C ILE A 229 -12.62 0.49 -3.73
N TYR A 230 -13.21 1.43 -2.99
CA TYR A 230 -13.10 1.44 -1.54
C TYR A 230 -14.13 0.48 -0.94
N GLU A 231 -13.71 -0.40 -0.04
CA GLU A 231 -14.58 -1.33 0.69
C GLU A 231 -14.30 -1.23 2.20
N PRO A 232 -15.12 -0.46 2.96
CA PRO A 232 -14.89 -0.18 4.38
C PRO A 232 -15.15 -1.37 5.31
N SER A 233 -15.81 -2.44 4.84
CA SER A 233 -16.05 -3.62 5.67
C SER A 233 -14.76 -4.36 6.01
N LEU A 234 -13.76 -4.35 5.12
CA LEU A 234 -12.43 -4.89 5.36
C LEU A 234 -11.59 -3.88 6.14
N LYS A 235 -11.18 -4.25 7.35
CA LYS A 235 -10.53 -3.32 8.29
C LYS A 235 -9.08 -3.68 8.51
N ILE A 236 -8.22 -2.68 8.38
CA ILE A 236 -6.81 -2.73 8.72
C ILE A 236 -6.54 -1.69 9.79
N MET A 237 -5.81 -2.09 10.82
CA MET A 237 -5.40 -1.21 11.90
C MET A 237 -3.98 -0.74 11.64
N ASP A 238 -3.78 0.57 11.74
CA ASP A 238 -2.48 1.21 11.64
C ASP A 238 -2.04 1.64 13.03
N GLU A 239 -1.02 0.95 13.56
CA GLU A 239 -0.50 1.14 14.91
C GLU A 239 0.57 2.25 14.98
N GLU A 240 0.79 3.01 13.89
CA GLU A 240 1.63 4.22 13.77
C GLU A 240 2.85 4.27 14.71
N HIS A 241 3.86 3.43 14.49
CA HIS A 241 5.15 3.54 15.18
C HIS A 241 6.40 3.31 14.31
N ALA A 242 6.29 2.98 13.02
CA ALA A 242 7.46 2.53 12.28
C ALA A 242 7.87 3.44 11.11
N SER A 243 9.19 3.65 11.03
CA SER A 243 9.98 4.07 9.87
C SER A 243 9.91 5.52 9.35
N THR A 244 8.75 6.19 9.20
CA THR A 244 8.74 7.54 8.56
C THR A 244 9.01 8.72 9.50
N GLY A 245 8.79 8.56 10.80
CA GLY A 245 8.91 9.65 11.79
C GLY A 245 10.33 10.21 11.97
N LYS A 246 11.37 9.49 11.51
CA LYS A 246 12.78 9.89 11.63
C LYS A 246 13.36 10.53 10.37
N MET A 247 12.57 10.68 9.30
CA MET A 247 13.07 11.22 8.03
C MET A 247 13.48 12.68 8.16
N LYS A 248 14.68 13.02 7.66
CA LYS A 248 15.11 14.41 7.55
C LYS A 248 14.14 15.17 6.65
N ARG A 249 13.71 16.36 7.09
CA ARG A 249 12.76 17.20 6.35
C ARG A 249 13.20 17.47 4.91
N GLY A 250 14.48 17.74 4.65
CA GLY A 250 14.99 17.96 3.30
C GLY A 250 14.71 16.78 2.37
N SER A 251 14.95 15.56 2.84
CA SER A 251 14.65 14.32 2.11
C SER A 251 13.15 14.15 1.85
N TYR A 252 12.29 14.50 2.83
CA TYR A 252 10.84 14.46 2.65
C TYR A 252 10.38 15.35 1.47
N TYR A 253 10.86 16.59 1.42
CA TYR A 253 10.52 17.52 0.34
C TYR A 253 11.08 17.05 -1.01
N GLU A 254 12.34 16.58 -1.02
CA GLU A 254 12.99 16.10 -2.25
C GLU A 254 12.27 14.90 -2.85
N TYR A 255 11.98 13.87 -2.04
CA TYR A 255 11.29 12.67 -2.54
C TYR A 255 9.87 12.98 -3.03
N ASN A 256 9.11 13.83 -2.31
CA ASN A 256 7.79 14.25 -2.79
C ASN A 256 7.89 15.09 -4.07
N TYR A 257 8.90 15.95 -4.21
CA TYR A 257 9.13 16.70 -5.44
C TYR A 257 9.42 15.78 -6.62
N GLN A 258 10.31 14.79 -6.44
CA GLN A 258 10.64 13.79 -7.46
C GLN A 258 9.41 12.96 -7.84
N ALA A 259 8.64 12.49 -6.87
CA ALA A 259 7.40 11.75 -7.09
C ALA A 259 6.39 12.55 -7.92
N ILE A 260 6.06 13.77 -7.50
CA ILE A 260 5.09 14.60 -8.22
C ILE A 260 5.61 15.00 -9.60
N LYS A 261 6.91 15.27 -9.75
CA LYS A 261 7.53 15.54 -11.06
C LYS A 261 7.39 14.33 -11.98
N TYR A 262 7.70 13.12 -11.52
CA TYR A 262 7.57 11.90 -12.31
C TYR A 262 6.13 11.67 -12.75
N ILE A 263 5.16 11.77 -11.83
CA ILE A 263 3.74 11.59 -12.16
C ILE A 263 3.27 12.61 -13.19
N LEU A 264 3.64 13.88 -13.03
CA LEU A 264 3.32 14.94 -13.98
C LEU A 264 3.91 14.65 -15.35
N ASP A 265 5.21 14.41 -15.42
CA ASP A 265 5.93 14.26 -16.67
C ASP A 265 5.51 12.97 -17.42
N THR A 266 4.94 11.97 -16.71
CA THR A 266 4.52 10.67 -17.28
C THR A 266 3.04 10.61 -17.67
N TYR A 267 2.13 11.23 -16.90
CA TYR A 267 0.68 11.02 -17.04
C TYR A 267 -0.14 12.30 -17.26
N TYR A 268 0.48 13.47 -17.19
CA TYR A 268 -0.20 14.76 -17.32
C TYR A 268 0.37 15.53 -18.51
N GLU A 269 -0.28 15.38 -19.67
CA GLU A 269 -0.07 16.20 -20.86
C GLU A 269 -0.49 17.67 -20.65
#